data_AF-A0A246GER0-F1
#
_entry.id   AF-A0A246GER0-F1
#
_cell.length_a   1.000
_cell.length_b   1.000
_cell.length_c   1.000
_cell.angle_alpha   90.00
_cell.angle_beta   90.00
_cell.angle_gamma   90.00
#
_symmetry.space_group_name_H-M   'P 1'
#
loop_
_entity.id
_entity.type
_entity.pdbx_description
1 polymer ?
#
loop_
_entity_poly.entity_id
_entity_poly.type
_entity_poly.pdbx_seq_one_letter_code
_entity_poly.pdbx_strand_id
1 'polypeptide(L)'
;MNTINEAEIEKTDIGIMSIGASVGKTKKWKNTSFSFNTSYVNLNPYQRLVTQRIDWNKPYQTFGGESIFRKKEDNGIFKLYVALDYSSFDLNQIEIGTLISKRIGNQNNNLYLNSSYKKKNNNGWTFTIGGSIIGKTKSKVFFRYEQQ
;
A
#
# COMPACT_ATOMS: atom_id res chain seq x y z
N MET A 1 -0.75 -6.46 -7.72
CA MET A 1 -1.02 -7.92 -7.87
C MET A 1 -1.84 -8.19 -9.12
N ASN A 2 -1.57 -9.28 -9.85
CA ASN A 2 -2.39 -9.68 -11.01
C ASN A 2 -3.76 -10.24 -10.57
N THR A 3 -4.82 -9.84 -11.26
CA THR A 3 -6.23 -10.22 -11.04
C THR A 3 -6.61 -11.52 -11.76
N ILE A 4 -5.75 -12.54 -11.72
CA ILE A 4 -6.07 -13.87 -12.23
C ILE A 4 -7.20 -14.52 -11.41
N ASN A 5 -8.06 -15.29 -12.09
CA ASN A 5 -9.27 -15.87 -11.49
C ASN A 5 -8.97 -16.99 -10.49
N GLU A 6 -7.79 -17.60 -10.58
CA GLU A 6 -7.33 -18.64 -9.68
C GLU A 6 -5.89 -18.32 -9.26
N ALA A 7 -5.59 -18.39 -7.95
CA ALA A 7 -4.21 -18.35 -7.50
C ALA A 7 -3.55 -19.66 -7.93
N GLU A 8 -2.49 -19.59 -8.72
CA GLU A 8 -1.95 -20.79 -9.37
C GLU A 8 -1.28 -21.75 -8.37
N ILE A 9 -0.51 -21.29 -7.38
CA ILE A 9 0.22 -22.19 -6.45
C ILE A 9 0.41 -21.48 -5.10
N GLU A 10 0.58 -22.23 -4.00
CA GLU A 10 1.13 -21.66 -2.76
C GLU A 10 2.47 -20.99 -3.06
N LYS A 11 2.63 -19.72 -2.64
CA LYS A 11 3.81 -18.93 -2.98
C LYS A 11 4.24 -18.12 -1.78
N THR A 12 5.54 -18.09 -1.50
CA THR A 12 6.15 -17.15 -0.57
C THR A 12 7.13 -16.30 -1.35
N ASP A 13 6.94 -14.99 -1.30
CA ASP A 13 7.77 -13.99 -1.94
C ASP A 13 8.50 -13.22 -0.84
N ILE A 14 9.82 -13.11 -0.94
CA ILE A 14 10.64 -12.28 -0.04
C ILE A 14 11.47 -11.37 -0.93
N GLY A 15 11.32 -10.06 -0.74
CA GLY A 15 12.12 -9.04 -1.40
C GLY A 15 13.01 -8.35 -0.40
N ILE A 16 14.30 -8.24 -0.71
CA ILE A 16 15.25 -7.45 0.07
C ILE A 16 15.71 -6.29 -0.82
N MET A 17 15.69 -5.09 -0.28
CA MET A 17 16.12 -3.86 -0.93
C MET A 17 17.14 -3.17 -0.02
N SER A 18 18.01 -2.32 -0.57
CA SER A 18 19.04 -1.63 0.23
C SER A 18 18.49 -0.77 1.38
N ILE A 19 17.24 -0.31 1.25
CA ILE A 19 16.56 0.58 2.21
C ILE A 19 15.20 0.03 2.64
N GLY A 20 14.95 -1.27 2.47
CA GLY A 20 13.65 -1.84 2.76
C GLY A 20 13.55 -3.33 2.47
N ALA A 21 12.38 -3.89 2.75
CA ALA A 21 12.10 -5.28 2.46
C ALA A 21 10.61 -5.45 2.17
N SER A 22 10.26 -6.55 1.53
CA SER A 22 8.89 -6.97 1.32
C SER A 22 8.74 -8.46 1.57
N VAL A 23 7.55 -8.85 2.01
CA VAL A 23 7.18 -10.24 2.18
C VAL A 23 5.75 -10.43 1.70
N GLY A 24 5.53 -11.46 0.92
CA GLY A 24 4.22 -11.87 0.47
C GLY A 24 4.03 -13.36 0.64
N LYS A 25 2.81 -13.77 0.94
CA LYS A 25 2.46 -15.19 1.01
C LYS A 25 1.08 -15.41 0.43
N THR A 26 0.97 -16.44 -0.38
CA THR A 26 -0.27 -16.96 -0.93
C THR A 26 -0.46 -18.39 -0.43
N LYS A 27 -1.59 -18.63 0.22
CA LYS A 27 -2.01 -19.96 0.66
C LYS A 27 -3.29 -20.35 -0.07
N LYS A 28 -3.30 -21.55 -0.66
CA LYS A 28 -4.44 -22.09 -1.40
C LYS A 28 -4.95 -23.33 -0.69
N TRP A 29 -6.24 -23.35 -0.40
CA TRP A 29 -6.99 -24.53 0.01
C TRP A 29 -7.89 -24.97 -1.15
N LYS A 30 -8.66 -26.06 -0.94
CA LYS A 30 -9.50 -26.68 -1.99
C LYS A 30 -10.41 -25.67 -2.71
N ASN A 31 -11.12 -24.83 -1.96
CA ASN A 31 -12.08 -23.85 -2.50
C ASN A 31 -11.76 -22.40 -2.09
N THR A 32 -10.66 -22.14 -1.39
CA THR A 32 -10.32 -20.80 -0.90
C THR A 32 -8.86 -20.49 -1.17
N SER A 33 -8.55 -19.22 -1.39
CA SER A 33 -7.17 -18.73 -1.45
C SER A 33 -7.05 -17.43 -0.68
N PHE A 34 -6.00 -17.29 0.09
CA PHE A 34 -5.64 -16.05 0.75
C PHE A 34 -4.23 -15.66 0.32
N SER A 35 -4.09 -14.46 -0.23
CA SER A 35 -2.79 -13.88 -0.53
C SER A 35 -2.64 -12.58 0.23
N PHE A 36 -1.47 -12.34 0.80
CA PHE A 36 -1.07 -11.03 1.28
C PHE A 36 0.32 -10.67 0.77
N ASN A 37 0.59 -9.39 0.66
CA ASN A 37 1.87 -8.81 0.35
C ASN A 37 2.05 -7.58 1.24
N THR A 38 3.21 -7.40 1.85
CA THR A 38 3.53 -6.20 2.61
C THR A 38 4.96 -5.78 2.33
N SER A 39 5.20 -4.48 2.37
CA SER A 39 6.52 -3.89 2.13
C SER A 39 6.76 -2.74 3.10
N TYR A 40 8.04 -2.54 3.40
CA TYR A 40 8.51 -1.46 4.24
C TYR A 40 9.76 -0.85 3.61
N VAL A 41 9.79 0.48 3.53
CA VAL A 41 10.93 1.24 3.02
C VAL A 41 11.23 2.38 3.99
N ASN A 42 12.51 2.58 4.29
CA ASN A 42 12.99 3.64 5.16
C ASN A 42 14.28 4.23 4.59
N LEU A 43 14.23 5.51 4.19
CA LEU A 43 15.35 6.19 3.56
C LEU A 43 16.38 6.72 4.58
N ASN A 44 16.09 6.68 5.88
CA ASN A 44 16.96 7.20 6.93
C ASN A 44 18.40 6.63 6.90
N PRO A 45 18.64 5.31 6.70
CA PRO A 45 19.99 4.77 6.61
C PRO A 45 20.78 5.35 5.42
N TYR A 46 20.11 5.55 4.28
CA TYR A 46 20.75 6.11 3.08
C TYR A 46 21.17 7.57 3.32
N GLN A 47 20.32 8.38 3.96
CA GLN A 47 20.63 9.78 4.28
C GLN A 47 21.79 9.95 5.26
N ARG A 48 22.06 8.96 6.12
CA ARG A 48 23.24 8.95 6.99
C ARG A 48 24.54 8.68 6.25
N LEU A 49 24.48 7.90 5.16
CA LEU A 49 25.66 7.52 4.37
C LEU A 49 25.97 8.55 3.28
N VAL A 50 24.93 9.12 2.67
CA VAL A 50 25.05 10.10 1.58
C VAL A 50 24.42 11.40 2.04
N THR A 51 25.24 12.33 2.51
CA THR A 51 24.78 13.65 2.95
C THR A 51 24.32 14.48 1.76
N GLN A 52 23.03 14.78 1.72
CA GLN A 52 22.43 15.66 0.73
C GLN A 52 22.33 17.08 1.27
N ARG A 53 22.23 18.09 0.39
CA ARG A 53 21.86 19.47 0.78
C ARG A 53 20.36 19.60 1.03
N ILE A 54 19.81 18.67 1.80
CA ILE A 54 18.40 18.64 2.21
C ILE A 54 18.39 18.45 3.72
N ASP A 55 17.73 19.35 4.43
CA ASP A 55 17.60 19.28 5.88
C ASP A 55 16.37 18.46 6.25
N TRP A 56 16.59 17.18 6.59
CA TRP A 56 15.53 16.24 6.92
C TRP A 56 15.27 16.23 8.42
N ASN A 57 14.07 16.65 8.84
CA ASN A 57 13.57 16.38 10.19
C ASN A 57 13.19 14.89 10.34
N LYS A 58 12.61 14.30 9.28
CA LYS A 58 12.27 12.89 9.18
C LYS A 58 12.38 12.44 7.71
N PRO A 59 13.41 11.65 7.35
CA PRO A 59 13.52 11.05 6.03
C PRO A 59 12.29 10.22 5.65
N TYR A 60 12.05 10.10 4.34
CA TYR A 60 10.90 9.37 3.81
C TYR A 60 10.85 7.92 4.32
N GLN A 61 9.67 7.53 4.79
CA GLN A 61 9.37 6.19 5.27
C GLN A 61 7.98 5.80 4.76
N THR A 62 7.86 4.58 4.24
CA THR A 62 6.57 4.03 3.80
C THR A 62 6.39 2.58 4.27
N PHE A 63 5.14 2.23 4.51
CA PHE A 63 4.67 0.89 4.81
C PHE A 63 3.43 0.62 3.99
N GLY A 64 3.46 -0.43 3.17
CA GLY A 64 2.35 -0.84 2.33
C GLY A 64 1.94 -2.28 2.61
N GLY A 65 0.66 -2.57 2.44
CA GLY A 65 0.12 -3.92 2.56
C GLY A 65 -1.06 -4.12 1.62
N GLU A 66 -1.13 -5.28 0.99
CA GLU A 66 -2.24 -5.70 0.14
C GLU A 66 -2.62 -7.12 0.55
N SER A 67 -3.92 -7.41 0.55
CA SER A 67 -4.41 -8.76 0.73
C SER A 67 -5.62 -9.01 -0.16
N ILE A 68 -5.73 -10.25 -0.62
CA ILE A 68 -6.87 -10.72 -1.40
C ILE A 68 -7.30 -12.08 -0.87
N PHE A 69 -8.56 -12.14 -0.49
CA PHE A 69 -9.24 -13.37 -0.17
C PHE A 69 -10.14 -13.75 -1.35
N ARG A 70 -10.06 -15.00 -1.79
CA ARG A 70 -10.95 -15.55 -2.81
C ARG A 70 -11.58 -16.83 -2.30
N LYS A 71 -12.89 -16.98 -2.48
CA LYS A 71 -13.63 -18.20 -2.17
C LYS A 71 -14.41 -18.62 -3.40
N LYS A 72 -14.09 -19.80 -3.93
CA LYS A 72 -14.84 -20.47 -4.98
C LYS A 72 -16.04 -21.20 -4.38
N GLU A 73 -17.18 -21.03 -5.00
CA GLU A 73 -18.41 -21.76 -4.74
C GLU A 73 -18.79 -22.54 -6.00
N ASP A 74 -19.71 -23.50 -5.92
CA ASP A 74 -19.97 -24.46 -7.01
C ASP A 74 -20.25 -23.77 -8.35
N ASN A 75 -21.01 -22.66 -8.32
CA ASN A 75 -21.29 -21.85 -9.49
C ASN A 75 -20.91 -20.37 -9.28
N GLY A 76 -19.90 -20.08 -8.46
CA GLY A 76 -19.57 -18.69 -8.16
C GLY A 76 -18.20 -18.45 -7.56
N ILE A 77 -17.87 -17.19 -7.38
CA ILE A 77 -16.65 -16.76 -6.72
C ILE A 77 -16.89 -15.45 -5.96
N PHE A 78 -16.46 -15.44 -4.71
CA PHE A 78 -16.33 -14.26 -3.88
C PHE A 78 -14.87 -13.80 -3.88
N LYS A 79 -14.63 -12.50 -4.04
CA LYS A 79 -13.31 -11.86 -3.95
C LYS A 79 -13.40 -10.66 -3.02
N LEU A 80 -12.55 -10.62 -1.99
CA LEU A 80 -12.35 -9.50 -1.09
C LEU A 80 -10.91 -9.03 -1.20
N TYR A 81 -10.71 -7.77 -1.56
CA TYR A 81 -9.43 -7.11 -1.69
C TYR A 81 -9.31 -5.99 -0.64
N VAL A 82 -8.18 -5.93 0.04
CA VAL A 82 -7.87 -4.89 1.02
C VAL A 82 -6.46 -4.38 0.74
N ALA A 83 -6.29 -3.08 0.63
CA ALA A 83 -4.99 -2.42 0.50
C ALA A 83 -4.85 -1.31 1.53
N LEU A 84 -3.67 -1.24 2.14
CA LEU A 84 -3.28 -0.24 3.13
C LEU A 84 -1.95 0.37 2.69
N ASP A 85 -1.85 1.69 2.81
CA ASP A 85 -0.65 2.45 2.48
C ASP A 85 -0.44 3.52 3.55
N TYR A 86 0.77 3.57 4.10
CA TYR A 86 1.21 4.60 5.03
C TYR A 86 2.51 5.18 4.52
N SER A 87 2.59 6.49 4.39
CA SER A 87 3.84 7.18 4.10
C SER A 87 4.02 8.42 4.95
N SER A 88 5.27 8.75 5.26
CA SER A 88 5.59 9.95 6.02
C SER A 88 6.94 10.52 5.63
N PHE A 89 7.03 11.84 5.58
CA PHE A 89 8.29 12.59 5.49
C PHE A 89 8.13 13.97 6.13
N ASP A 90 9.25 14.58 6.51
CA ASP A 90 9.34 15.92 7.06
C ASP A 90 10.71 16.51 6.73
N LEU A 91 10.74 17.65 6.04
CA LEU A 91 11.95 18.33 5.62
C LEU A 91 11.82 19.84 5.75
N ASN A 92 12.95 20.50 5.94
CA ASN A 92 13.08 21.95 5.86
C ASN A 92 13.62 22.30 4.47
N GLN A 93 12.86 23.10 3.74
CA GLN A 93 13.26 23.60 2.43
C GLN A 93 13.58 25.09 2.54
N ILE A 94 14.79 25.47 2.13
CA ILE A 94 15.15 26.88 1.97
C ILE A 94 14.53 27.36 0.67
N GLU A 95 13.80 28.47 0.74
CA GLU A 95 13.21 29.09 -0.44
C GLU A 95 14.29 29.67 -1.36
N ILE A 96 14.14 29.48 -2.67
CA ILE A 96 15.15 29.88 -3.66
C ILE A 96 15.22 31.42 -3.69
N GLY A 97 16.38 31.97 -3.36
CA GLY A 97 16.61 33.42 -3.34
C GLY A 97 16.30 34.10 -2.00
N THR A 98 15.95 33.36 -0.95
CA THR A 98 15.82 33.87 0.42
C THR A 98 16.61 33.00 1.42
N LEU A 99 16.75 33.47 2.67
CA LEU A 99 17.28 32.67 3.80
C LEU A 99 16.17 32.06 4.65
N ILE A 100 14.92 32.09 4.18
CA ILE A 100 13.77 31.66 4.96
C ILE A 100 13.59 30.15 4.80
N SER A 101 13.55 29.45 5.93
CA SER A 101 13.28 28.01 6.00
C SER A 101 11.78 27.74 6.08
N LYS A 102 11.29 26.90 5.18
CA LYS A 102 9.91 26.42 5.14
C LYS A 102 9.89 24.93 5.44
N ARG A 103 9.26 24.56 6.55
CA ARG A 103 9.06 23.16 6.91
C ARG A 103 7.90 22.59 6.09
N ILE A 104 8.16 21.48 5.41
CA ILE A 104 7.21 20.71 4.61
C ILE A 104 7.21 19.28 5.13
N GLY A 105 6.05 18.82 5.59
CA GLY A 105 5.88 17.42 5.88
C GLY A 105 4.56 16.90 5.37
N ASN A 106 4.54 15.60 5.11
CA ASN A 106 3.35 14.87 4.78
C ASN A 106 3.30 13.62 5.64
N GLN A 107 2.11 13.34 6.16
CA GLN A 107 1.74 12.01 6.63
C GLN A 107 0.51 11.62 5.83
N ASN A 108 0.60 10.45 5.20
CA ASN A 108 -0.48 9.84 4.46
C ASN A 108 -0.80 8.48 5.06
N ASN A 109 -2.08 8.20 5.20
CA ASN A 109 -2.60 6.90 5.60
C ASN A 109 -3.86 6.65 4.79
N ASN A 110 -3.79 5.63 3.93
CA ASN A 110 -4.80 5.23 2.97
C ASN A 110 -5.25 3.80 3.25
N LEU A 111 -6.56 3.59 3.32
CA LEU A 111 -7.18 2.26 3.40
C LEU A 111 -8.20 2.11 2.27
N TYR A 112 -8.03 1.09 1.44
CA TYR A 112 -8.92 0.72 0.35
C TYR A 112 -9.46 -0.70 0.55
N LEU A 113 -10.76 -0.87 0.37
CA LEU A 113 -11.42 -2.17 0.42
C LEU A 113 -12.32 -2.31 -0.80
N ASN A 114 -12.24 -3.46 -1.47
CA ASN A 114 -13.12 -3.83 -2.58
C ASN A 114 -13.64 -5.26 -2.36
N SER A 115 -14.93 -5.45 -2.54
CA SER A 115 -15.58 -6.75 -2.43
C SER A 115 -16.42 -7.00 -3.68
N SER A 116 -16.37 -8.21 -4.21
CA SER A 116 -17.17 -8.62 -5.35
C SER A 116 -17.61 -10.07 -5.25
N TYR A 117 -18.81 -10.36 -5.72
CA TYR A 117 -19.40 -11.68 -5.82
C TYR A 117 -19.93 -11.89 -7.23
N LYS A 118 -19.56 -13.02 -7.83
CA LYS A 118 -20.00 -13.42 -9.15
C LYS A 118 -20.61 -14.81 -9.06
N LYS A 119 -21.81 -15.00 -9.61
CA LYS A 119 -22.53 -16.28 -9.65
C LYS A 119 -23.07 -16.55 -11.05
N LYS A 120 -22.87 -17.77 -11.55
CA LYS A 120 -23.46 -18.27 -12.78
C LYS A 120 -24.64 -19.19 -12.44
N ASN A 121 -25.73 -19.08 -13.16
CA ASN A 121 -26.88 -19.98 -13.00
C ASN A 121 -26.90 -21.02 -14.13
N ASN A 122 -27.62 -22.12 -13.92
CA ASN A 122 -27.72 -23.22 -14.91
C ASN A 122 -28.34 -22.77 -16.24
N ASN A 123 -29.14 -21.72 -16.24
CA ASN A 123 -29.76 -21.12 -17.43
C ASN A 123 -28.80 -20.18 -18.19
N GLY A 124 -27.51 -20.20 -17.90
CA GLY A 124 -26.47 -19.40 -18.58
C GLY A 124 -26.27 -17.98 -18.04
N TRP A 125 -27.22 -17.44 -17.27
CA TRP A 125 -27.15 -16.10 -16.68
C TRP A 125 -26.00 -15.96 -15.68
N THR A 126 -25.30 -14.82 -15.71
CA THR A 126 -24.23 -14.49 -14.77
C THR A 126 -24.56 -13.22 -14.02
N PHE A 127 -24.70 -13.32 -12.70
CA PHE A 127 -24.93 -12.22 -11.78
C PHE A 127 -23.60 -11.77 -11.17
N THR A 128 -23.33 -10.46 -11.18
CA THR A 128 -22.16 -9.88 -10.53
C THR A 128 -22.60 -8.69 -9.69
N ILE A 129 -22.20 -8.68 -8.42
CA ILE A 129 -22.40 -7.57 -7.49
C ILE A 129 -21.08 -7.26 -6.81
N GLY A 130 -20.81 -5.99 -6.55
CA GLY A 130 -19.61 -5.59 -5.83
C GLY A 130 -19.73 -4.18 -5.30
N GLY A 131 -18.84 -3.85 -4.35
CA GLY A 131 -18.74 -2.54 -3.75
C GLY A 131 -17.31 -2.25 -3.34
N SER A 132 -16.95 -0.98 -3.31
CA SER A 132 -15.65 -0.52 -2.81
C SER A 132 -15.81 0.65 -1.88
N ILE A 133 -14.93 0.74 -0.89
CA ILE A 133 -14.85 1.86 0.03
C ILE A 133 -13.40 2.28 0.23
N ILE A 134 -13.20 3.60 0.30
CA ILE A 134 -11.96 4.22 0.73
C ILE A 134 -12.22 4.73 2.15
N GLY A 135 -11.49 4.19 3.13
CA GLY A 135 -11.81 4.36 4.55
C GLY A 135 -11.24 5.63 5.16
N LYS A 136 -9.92 5.75 5.20
CA LYS A 136 -9.22 6.92 5.74
C LYS A 136 -8.19 7.34 4.72
N THR A 137 -8.24 8.61 4.34
CA THR A 137 -7.16 9.34 3.66
C THR A 137 -6.89 10.56 4.53
N LYS A 138 -5.89 10.48 5.41
CA LYS A 138 -5.40 11.64 6.14
C LYS A 138 -4.11 12.08 5.49
N SER A 139 -4.19 13.08 4.62
CA SER A 139 -3.02 13.80 4.13
C SER A 139 -2.89 15.08 4.93
N LYS A 140 -1.93 15.13 5.86
CA LYS A 140 -1.62 16.38 6.58
C LYS A 140 -0.39 17.00 5.94
N VAL A 141 -0.63 17.91 5.00
CA VAL A 141 0.42 18.81 4.52
C VAL A 141 0.47 19.99 5.48
N PHE A 142 1.64 20.25 6.06
CA PHE A 142 1.86 21.44 6.88
C PHE A 142 2.96 22.29 6.29
N PHE A 143 2.75 23.60 6.35
CA PHE A 143 3.72 24.63 6.02
C PHE A 143 3.91 25.48 7.26
N ARG A 144 5.14 25.50 7.80
CA ARG A 144 5.49 26.40 8.89
C ARG A 144 6.74 27.16 8.48
N TYR A 145 6.67 28.49 8.53
CA TYR A 145 7.84 29.35 8.44
C TYR A 145 8.55 29.30 9.78
N GLU A 146 9.83 28.95 9.79
CA GLU A 146 10.68 29.19 10.95
C GLU A 146 11.32 30.56 10.76
N GLN A 147 11.01 31.50 11.66
CA GLN A 147 11.85 32.67 11.84
C GLN A 147 12.97 32.28 12.79
N GLN A 148 14.21 32.56 12.39
CA GLN A 148 15.40 32.40 13.24
C GLN A 148 15.31 33.30 14.48
#